data_AF-A0A7S3HJC8-F1
#
_entry.id   AF-A0A7S3HJC8-F1
#
_cell.length_a   1.000
_cell.length_b   1.000
_cell.length_c   1.000
_cell.angle_alpha   90.00
_cell.angle_beta   90.00
_cell.angle_gamma   90.00
#
_symmetry.space_group_name_H-M   'P 1'
#
loop_
_entity.id
_entity.type
_entity.pdbx_description
1 polymer ?
#
loop_
_entity_poly.entity_id
_entity_poly.type
_entity_poly.pdbx_seq_one_letter_code
_entity_poly.pdbx_strand_id
1 'polypeptide(L)'
;ASTNNGAWELVYEPSCSNVCFWYVPERMRPFKWESATQEQKDEIHKVAPLMKNEMQRRGDALIGFQAINGRPNFFRMVFAAADTVREEDIVLLLERMAAMGEDEVAKADAEARRSAA
;
A
#
# COMPACT_ATOMS: atom_id res chain seq x y z
N ALA A 1 -3.40 -6.70 -20.10
CA ALA A 1 -1.97 -6.97 -19.87
C ALA A 1 -1.49 -6.02 -18.79
N SER A 2 -1.07 -6.59 -17.65
CA SER A 2 -0.70 -5.90 -16.41
C SER A 2 0.37 -4.84 -16.64
N THR A 3 0.01 -3.56 -16.55
CA THR A 3 0.98 -2.48 -16.39
C THR A 3 1.31 -2.39 -14.91
N ASN A 4 2.23 -3.24 -14.44
CA ASN A 4 2.91 -2.98 -13.17
C ASN A 4 3.82 -1.77 -13.38
N ASN A 5 3.27 -0.57 -13.19
CA ASN A 5 3.96 0.73 -13.31
C ASN A 5 4.89 1.01 -12.12
N GLY A 6 5.20 0.01 -11.30
CA GLY A 6 5.98 0.14 -10.07
C GLY A 6 5.15 0.52 -8.85
N ALA A 7 3.82 0.52 -8.92
CA ALA A 7 2.93 0.81 -7.80
C ALA A 7 2.97 -0.22 -6.67
N TRP A 8 3.43 -1.44 -6.94
CA TRP A 8 3.38 -2.54 -5.99
C TRP A 8 4.76 -3.17 -5.83
N GLU A 9 5.22 -3.25 -4.59
CA GLU A 9 6.47 -3.93 -4.23
C GLU A 9 6.18 -5.03 -3.20
N LEU A 10 6.62 -6.26 -3.49
CA LEU A 10 6.48 -7.37 -2.55
C LEU A 10 7.44 -7.20 -1.38
N VAL A 11 6.93 -7.43 -0.17
CA VAL A 11 7.75 -7.41 1.04
C VAL A 11 8.46 -8.76 1.19
N TYR A 12 7.70 -9.84 1.06
CA TYR A 12 8.22 -11.20 1.17
C TYR A 12 7.75 -12.00 -0.04
N GLU A 13 8.49 -13.06 -0.36
CA GLU A 13 7.98 -14.10 -1.25
C GLU A 13 6.61 -14.58 -0.73
N PRO A 14 5.57 -14.61 -1.59
CA PRO A 14 4.24 -15.07 -1.19
C PRO A 14 4.31 -16.46 -0.56
N SER A 15 3.64 -16.64 0.58
CA SER A 15 3.64 -17.90 1.31
C SER A 15 2.22 -18.34 1.62
N CYS A 16 1.84 -19.51 1.10
CA CYS A 16 0.49 -20.05 1.14
C CYS A 16 -0.54 -19.02 0.66
N SER A 17 -1.43 -18.56 1.54
CA SER A 17 -2.48 -17.60 1.24
C SER A 17 -2.11 -16.15 1.60
N ASN A 18 -0.89 -15.89 2.05
CA ASN A 18 -0.46 -14.57 2.50
C ASN A 18 0.39 -13.88 1.43
N VAL A 19 -0.07 -12.70 0.99
CA VAL A 19 0.67 -11.80 0.11
C VAL A 19 0.92 -10.49 0.85
N CYS A 20 2.20 -10.18 1.07
CA CYS A 20 2.64 -8.99 1.78
C CYS A 20 3.25 -8.00 0.81
N PHE A 21 2.72 -6.78 0.73
CA PHE A 21 3.16 -5.78 -0.25
C PHE A 21 3.05 -4.35 0.27
N TRP A 22 3.85 -3.46 -0.30
CA TRP A 22 3.69 -2.02 -0.19
C TRP A 22 2.95 -1.46 -1.40
N TYR A 23 2.15 -0.44 -1.14
CA TYR A 23 1.77 0.53 -2.18
C TYR A 23 2.86 1.58 -2.28
N VAL A 24 3.31 1.87 -3.50
CA VAL A 24 4.33 2.86 -3.80
C VAL A 24 3.65 4.04 -4.53
N PRO A 25 3.58 5.23 -3.92
CA PRO A 25 3.08 6.44 -4.56
C PRO A 25 3.91 6.83 -5.78
N GLU A 26 3.30 7.46 -6.78
CA GLU A 26 3.93 7.77 -8.08
C GLU A 26 5.29 8.46 -7.94
N ARG A 27 5.43 9.40 -6.99
CA ARG A 27 6.68 10.14 -6.74
C ARG A 27 7.84 9.31 -6.18
N MET A 28 7.57 8.13 -5.65
CA MET A 28 8.58 7.21 -5.10
C MET A 28 8.83 5.99 -5.99
N ARG A 29 8.16 5.87 -7.14
CA ARG A 29 8.35 4.75 -8.05
C ARG A 29 9.66 4.91 -8.85
N PRO A 30 10.43 3.82 -9.07
CA PRO A 30 10.31 2.50 -8.43
C PRO A 30 10.91 2.51 -7.02
N PHE A 31 10.22 1.87 -6.07
CA PHE A 31 10.73 1.68 -4.70
C PHE A 31 11.26 0.25 -4.53
N LYS A 32 12.48 0.11 -4.00
CA LYS A 32 13.10 -1.16 -3.60
C LYS A 32 13.60 -1.06 -2.18
N TRP A 33 13.15 -1.96 -1.32
CA TRP A 33 13.46 -1.93 0.12
C TRP A 33 14.98 -1.98 0.40
N GLU A 34 15.71 -2.81 -0.34
CA GLU A 34 17.13 -3.07 -0.15
C GLU A 34 18.00 -1.84 -0.42
N SER A 35 17.58 -0.98 -1.36
CA SER A 35 18.32 0.22 -1.78
C SER A 35 17.71 1.53 -1.29
N ALA A 36 16.58 1.49 -0.59
CA ALA A 36 15.87 2.68 -0.14
C ALA A 36 16.63 3.44 0.96
N THR A 37 16.64 4.76 0.87
CA THR A 37 17.14 5.64 1.94
C THR A 37 16.23 5.60 3.17
N GLN A 38 16.70 6.11 4.30
CA GLN A 38 15.88 6.14 5.51
C GLN A 38 14.65 7.02 5.32
N GLU A 39 14.78 8.14 4.61
CA GLU A 39 13.67 9.05 4.31
C GLU A 39 12.58 8.36 3.48
N GLN A 40 12.97 7.58 2.46
CA GLN A 40 12.03 6.81 1.64
C GLN A 40 11.30 5.74 2.47
N LYS A 41 12.02 5.09 3.41
CA LYS A 41 11.44 4.08 4.31
C LYS A 41 10.43 4.72 5.27
N ASP A 42 10.77 5.87 5.85
CA ASP A 42 9.89 6.61 6.75
C ASP A 42 8.65 7.13 6.02
N GLU A 43 8.79 7.48 4.76
CA GLU A 43 7.66 7.89 3.93
C GLU A 43 6.72 6.73 3.59
N ILE A 44 7.27 5.61 3.08
CA ILE A 44 6.49 4.38 2.83
C ILE A 44 5.79 3.91 4.11
N HIS A 45 6.43 4.06 5.28
CA HIS A 45 5.84 3.67 6.56
C HIS A 45 4.53 4.42 6.86
N LYS A 46 4.34 5.64 6.35
CA LYS A 46 3.14 6.45 6.56
C LYS A 46 2.01 6.10 5.59
N VAL A 47 2.32 5.53 4.43
CA VAL A 47 1.36 5.26 3.35
C VAL A 47 0.24 4.31 3.81
N ALA A 48 0.60 3.16 4.39
CA ALA A 48 -0.39 2.17 4.81
C ALA A 48 -1.38 2.68 5.89
N PRO A 49 -0.95 3.37 6.96
CA PRO A 49 -1.85 4.02 7.90
C PRO A 49 -2.80 5.05 7.26
N LEU A 50 -2.30 5.91 6.36
CA LEU A 50 -3.11 6.92 5.67
C LEU A 50 -4.23 6.26 4.86
N MET A 51 -3.87 5.28 4.03
CA MET A 51 -4.83 4.52 3.22
C MET A 51 -5.82 3.76 4.12
N LYS A 52 -5.37 3.16 5.22
CA LYS A 52 -6.26 2.41 6.12
C LYS A 52 -7.33 3.30 6.75
N ASN A 53 -6.98 4.52 7.16
CA ASN A 53 -7.94 5.47 7.70
C ASN A 53 -9.03 5.79 6.67
N GLU A 54 -8.66 6.00 5.41
CA GLU A 54 -9.63 6.28 4.34
C GLU A 54 -10.47 5.05 3.98
N MET A 55 -9.89 3.85 3.94
CA MET A 55 -10.65 2.59 3.78
C MET A 55 -11.71 2.44 4.88
N GLN A 56 -11.35 2.72 6.13
CA GLN A 56 -12.27 2.66 7.25
C GLN A 56 -13.39 3.69 7.13
N ARG A 57 -13.06 4.92 6.70
CA ARG A 57 -14.06 5.98 6.48
C ARG A 57 -15.05 5.65 5.37
N ARG A 58 -14.60 4.99 4.30
CA ARG A 58 -15.44 4.58 3.15
C ARG A 58 -16.23 3.30 3.40
N GLY A 59 -15.86 2.50 4.40
CA GLY A 59 -16.44 1.17 4.63
C GLY A 59 -15.98 0.13 3.60
N ASP A 60 -14.78 0.32 3.04
CA ASP A 60 -14.19 -0.58 2.04
C ASP A 60 -13.63 -1.88 2.67
N ALA A 61 -13.17 -2.80 1.82
CA ALA A 61 -12.55 -4.06 2.22
C ALA A 61 -11.41 -3.86 3.24
N LEU A 62 -11.51 -4.54 4.39
CA LEU A 62 -10.58 -4.39 5.50
C LEU A 62 -9.32 -5.22 5.30
N ILE A 63 -8.39 -4.76 4.46
CA ILE A 63 -7.03 -5.31 4.47
C ILE A 63 -6.29 -4.79 5.72
N GLY A 64 -5.59 -5.68 6.41
CA GLY A 64 -4.73 -5.32 7.54
C GLY A 64 -3.37 -4.82 7.07
N PHE A 65 -2.73 -3.96 7.86
CA PHE A 65 -1.32 -3.59 7.70
C PHE A 65 -0.55 -3.83 9.00
N GLN A 66 0.77 -3.98 8.89
CA GLN A 66 1.66 -4.21 10.03
C GLN A 66 3.09 -3.81 9.69
N ALA A 67 3.88 -3.47 10.71
CA ALA A 67 5.33 -3.34 10.63
C ALA A 67 5.97 -4.56 11.31
N ILE A 68 6.83 -5.28 10.60
CA ILE A 68 7.50 -6.50 11.09
C ILE A 68 8.98 -6.46 10.69
N ASN A 69 9.86 -6.94 11.58
CA ASN A 69 11.29 -7.10 11.32
C ASN A 69 12.00 -5.82 10.84
N GLY A 70 11.62 -4.66 11.40
CA GLY A 70 12.20 -3.36 11.03
C GLY A 70 11.76 -2.85 9.66
N ARG A 71 10.83 -3.52 8.99
CA ARG A 71 10.28 -3.09 7.71
C ARG A 71 9.13 -2.08 7.92
N PRO A 72 9.00 -1.06 7.04
CA PRO A 72 7.89 -0.11 7.03
C PRO A 72 6.53 -0.80 7.01
N ASN A 73 5.48 -0.11 7.45
CA ASN A 73 4.12 -0.65 7.40
C ASN A 73 3.79 -1.16 5.98
N PHE A 74 3.37 -2.42 5.90
CA PHE A 74 2.96 -3.07 4.66
C PHE A 74 1.59 -3.72 4.82
N PHE A 75 0.88 -3.89 3.71
CA PHE A 75 -0.39 -4.60 3.68
C PHE A 75 -0.16 -6.11 3.67
N ARG A 76 -0.98 -6.84 4.44
CA ARG A 76 -1.05 -8.31 4.40
C ARG A 76 -2.41 -8.73 3.87
N MET A 77 -2.45 -9.16 2.62
CA MET A 77 -3.63 -9.77 2.02
C MET A 77 -3.63 -11.28 2.31
N VAL A 78 -4.75 -11.77 2.85
CA VAL A 78 -4.93 -13.18 3.19
C VAL A 78 -6.10 -13.76 2.40
N PHE A 79 -5.82 -14.73 1.54
CA PHE A 79 -6.83 -15.43 0.75
C PHE A 79 -7.45 -16.58 1.56
N ALA A 80 -8.36 -16.23 2.47
CA ALA A 80 -9.02 -17.22 3.34
C ALA A 80 -10.20 -17.94 2.68
N ALA A 81 -10.91 -17.28 1.76
CA ALA A 81 -12.09 -17.80 1.07
C ALA A 81 -11.82 -17.93 -0.44
N ALA A 82 -10.87 -18.80 -0.79
CA ALA A 82 -10.45 -19.03 -2.18
C ALA A 82 -11.57 -19.61 -3.07
N ASP A 83 -12.67 -20.06 -2.47
CA ASP A 83 -13.86 -20.57 -3.14
C ASP A 83 -14.82 -19.48 -3.62
N THR A 84 -14.73 -18.27 -3.06
CA THR A 84 -15.66 -17.16 -3.34
C THR A 84 -14.98 -15.93 -3.93
N VAL A 85 -13.69 -15.73 -3.66
CA VAL A 85 -12.89 -14.62 -4.18
C VAL A 85 -12.41 -14.94 -5.59
N ARG A 86 -12.69 -14.05 -6.55
CA ARG A 86 -12.24 -14.17 -7.93
C ARG A 86 -11.08 -13.23 -8.23
N GLU A 87 -10.39 -13.47 -9.34
CA GLU A 87 -9.29 -12.60 -9.79
C GLU A 87 -9.77 -11.15 -9.98
N GLU A 88 -10.97 -10.96 -10.52
CA GLU A 88 -11.53 -9.62 -10.75
C GLU A 88 -11.74 -8.84 -9.45
N ASP A 89 -12.12 -9.52 -8.36
CA ASP A 89 -12.28 -8.89 -7.04
C ASP A 89 -10.94 -8.31 -6.55
N ILE A 90 -9.85 -9.02 -6.83
CA ILE A 90 -8.49 -8.61 -6.44
C ILE A 90 -7.99 -7.47 -7.31
N VAL A 91 -8.22 -7.53 -8.61
CA VAL A 91 -7.87 -6.45 -9.53
C VAL A 91 -8.60 -5.16 -9.12
N LEU A 92 -9.92 -5.22 -8.91
CA LEU A 92 -10.72 -4.07 -8.47
C LEU A 92 -10.25 -3.53 -7.12
N LEU A 93 -9.87 -4.40 -6.19
CA LEU A 93 -9.32 -3.99 -4.89
C LEU A 93 -8.00 -3.24 -5.05
N LEU A 94 -7.07 -3.76 -5.84
CA LEU A 94 -5.79 -3.10 -6.11
C LEU A 94 -5.97 -1.76 -6.82
N GLU A 95 -6.88 -1.66 -7.79
CA GLU A 95 -7.20 -0.39 -8.47
C GLU A 95 -7.74 0.67 -7.49
N ARG A 96 -8.66 0.28 -6.60
CA ARG A 96 -9.18 1.18 -5.55
C ARG A 96 -8.09 1.62 -4.58
N MET A 97 -7.22 0.68 -4.18
CA MET A 97 -6.07 0.99 -3.34
C MET A 97 -5.13 1.97 -4.03
N ALA A 98 -4.85 1.82 -5.33
CA ALA A 98 -3.98 2.72 -6.06
C ALA A 98 -4.56 4.14 -6.14
N ALA A 99 -5.84 4.27 -6.50
CA ALA A 99 -6.51 5.58 -6.53
C ALA A 99 -6.50 6.26 -5.14
N MET A 100 -6.79 5.50 -4.09
CA MET A 100 -6.76 5.99 -2.71
C MET A 100 -5.35 6.40 -2.27
N GLY A 101 -4.34 5.60 -2.62
CA GLY A 101 -2.97 5.86 -2.23
C GLY A 101 -2.42 7.16 -2.81
N GLU A 102 -2.69 7.46 -4.09
CA GLU A 102 -2.29 8.76 -4.66
C GLU A 102 -3.03 9.93 -3.98
N ASP A 103 -4.34 9.82 -3.78
CA ASP A 103 -5.15 10.87 -3.16
C ASP A 103 -4.68 11.20 -1.74
N GLU A 104 -4.46 10.18 -0.90
CA GLU A 104 -4.12 10.38 0.50
C GLU A 104 -2.68 10.90 0.68
N VAL A 105 -1.73 10.46 -0.16
CA VAL A 105 -0.36 11.00 -0.15
C VAL A 105 -0.34 12.45 -0.63
N ALA A 106 -1.09 12.79 -1.68
CA ALA A 106 -1.18 14.17 -2.15
C ALA A 106 -1.80 15.10 -1.09
N LYS A 107 -2.83 14.65 -0.36
CA LYS A 107 -3.41 15.40 0.76
C LYS A 107 -2.41 15.60 1.90
N ALA A 108 -1.71 14.54 2.31
CA ALA A 108 -0.72 14.62 3.37
C ALA A 108 0.43 15.58 3.02
N ASP A 109 0.91 15.55 1.78
CA ASP A 109 1.95 16.47 1.29
C ASP A 109 1.44 17.93 1.28
N ALA A 110 0.18 18.16 0.88
CA ALA A 110 -0.42 19.50 0.89
C ALA A 110 -0.59 20.05 2.31
N GLU A 111 -0.99 19.21 3.27
CA GLU A 111 -1.13 19.58 4.68
C GLU A 111 0.22 19.89 5.33
N ALA A 112 1.25 19.09 5.04
CA ALA A 112 2.61 19.32 5.49
C ALA A 112 3.16 20.67 5.00
N ARG A 113 2.91 21.02 3.73
CA ARG A 113 3.30 22.33 3.16
C ARG A 113 2.58 23.50 3.81
N ARG A 114 1.29 23.35 4.14
CA ARG A 114 0.52 24.40 4.83
C ARG A 114 0.99 24.62 6.26
N SER A 115 1.37 23.57 6.96
CA SER A 115 1.84 23.65 8.36
C SER A 115 3.25 24.23 8.49
N ALA A 116 4.01 24.27 7.39
CA ALA A 116 5.36 24.82 7.33
C ALA A 116 5.42 26.29 6.88
N ALA A 117 4.27 26.89 6.54
CA ALA A 117 4.11 28.29 6.13
C ALA A 117 3.50 29.11 7.27
#